data_AF-A0AA39VA96-F1
#
_entry.id   AF-A0AA39VA96-F1
#
_cell.length_a   1.000
_cell.length_b   1.000
_cell.length_c   1.000
_cell.angle_alpha   90.00
_cell.angle_beta   90.00
_cell.angle_gamma   90.00
#
_symmetry.space_group_name_H-M   'P 1'
#
loop_
_entity.id
_entity.type
_entity.pdbx_description
1 polymer ?
#
loop_
_entity_poly.entity_id
_entity_poly.type
_entity_poly.pdbx_seq_one_letter_code
_entity_poly.pdbx_strand_id
1 'polypeptide(L)'
;MKDNGFNKVKLFEADPGALKALGRSGIQVMIGIPNELLAPIASSVSVAPHGSNKTYVAVGNEPFLTAYGDKFLNTTFPALQNIQAALIKAGLGRQVKATVPLNADVYQSADSGLPSTGDFRGDIHDLMTSLVKFLSDNGAPLTINIYPFLSLYADPNFL
;
A
#
# COMPACT_ATOMS: atom_id res chain seq x y z
N MET A 1 22.93 -3.64 2.12
CA MET A 1 21.85 -3.81 1.11
C MET A 1 22.42 -4.04 -0.28
N LYS A 2 23.14 -3.06 -0.85
CA LYS A 2 23.72 -3.17 -2.20
C LYS A 2 24.69 -4.35 -2.35
N ASP A 3 25.59 -4.54 -1.38
CA ASP A 3 26.58 -5.64 -1.41
C ASP A 3 25.91 -7.03 -1.38
N ASN A 4 24.65 -7.09 -0.93
CA ASN A 4 23.83 -8.31 -0.91
C ASN A 4 22.83 -8.36 -2.09
N GLY A 5 22.96 -7.48 -3.09
CA GLY A 5 22.10 -7.46 -4.28
C GLY A 5 20.68 -6.88 -4.08
N PHE A 6 20.36 -6.30 -2.93
CA PHE A 6 19.04 -5.70 -2.69
C PHE A 6 18.89 -4.35 -3.41
N ASN A 7 17.83 -4.23 -4.22
CA ASN A 7 17.53 -3.05 -5.03
C ASN A 7 16.18 -2.38 -4.68
N LYS A 8 15.45 -2.91 -3.68
CA LYS A 8 14.17 -2.38 -3.19
C LYS A 8 14.14 -2.39 -1.66
N VAL A 9 13.46 -1.42 -1.06
CA VAL A 9 13.23 -1.35 0.39
C VAL A 9 11.86 -0.73 0.70
N LYS A 10 11.19 -1.22 1.73
CA LYS A 10 10.00 -0.59 2.33
C LYS A 10 10.40 -0.02 3.70
N LEU A 11 10.17 1.27 3.88
CA LEU A 11 10.25 1.94 5.18
C LEU A 11 8.83 2.11 5.70
N PHE A 12 8.58 1.80 6.97
CA PHE A 12 7.25 1.97 7.57
C PHE A 12 6.92 3.43 7.86
N GLU A 13 7.94 4.29 7.92
CA GLU A 13 7.84 5.71 8.14
C GLU A 13 8.92 6.47 7.37
N ALA A 14 8.77 7.79 7.28
CA ALA A 14 9.72 8.67 6.59
C ALA A 14 10.92 9.03 7.49
N ASP A 15 11.72 8.04 7.90
CA ASP A 15 12.93 8.30 8.70
C ASP A 15 13.94 9.17 7.92
N PRO A 16 14.30 10.37 8.40
CA PRO A 16 15.19 11.27 7.67
C PRO A 16 16.60 10.70 7.43
N GLY A 17 17.12 9.89 8.37
CA GLY A 17 18.44 9.27 8.27
C GLY A 17 18.49 8.24 7.14
N ALA A 18 17.52 7.34 7.11
CA ALA A 18 17.33 6.32 6.09
C ALA A 18 17.09 6.96 4.71
N LEU A 19 16.21 7.95 4.61
CA LEU A 19 15.94 8.66 3.35
C LEU A 19 17.19 9.35 2.81
N LYS A 20 17.97 10.01 3.67
CA LYS A 20 19.25 10.62 3.27
C LYS A 20 20.25 9.58 2.76
N ALA A 21 20.36 8.43 3.43
CA ALA A 21 21.23 7.34 3.00
C ALA A 21 20.78 6.70 1.67
N LEU A 22 19.47 6.63 1.43
CA LEU A 22 18.88 6.00 0.26
C LEU A 22 18.80 6.93 -0.97
N GLY A 23 18.74 8.25 -0.80
CA GLY A 23 18.42 9.24 -1.84
C GLY A 23 19.34 9.28 -3.07
N ARG A 24 20.49 8.60 -3.03
CA ARG A 24 21.41 8.41 -4.17
C ARG A 24 21.93 6.97 -4.32
N SER A 25 21.30 6.03 -3.62
CA SER A 25 21.76 4.64 -3.53
C SER A 25 21.44 3.82 -4.78
N GLY A 26 20.51 4.27 -5.62
CA GLY A 26 19.96 3.46 -6.71
C GLY A 26 18.91 2.43 -6.26
N ILE A 27 18.60 2.35 -4.96
CA ILE A 27 17.56 1.48 -4.40
C ILE A 27 16.19 2.15 -4.60
N GLN A 28 15.19 1.39 -5.02
CA GLN A 28 13.79 1.84 -5.06
C GLN A 28 13.19 1.79 -3.65
N VAL A 29 12.47 2.84 -3.28
CA VAL A 29 11.96 3.00 -1.91
C VAL A 29 10.44 3.06 -1.92
N MET A 30 9.81 2.31 -1.01
CA MET A 30 8.41 2.53 -0.60
C MET A 30 8.41 3.16 0.79
N ILE A 31 7.73 4.28 0.97
CA ILE A 31 7.67 5.02 2.23
C ILE A 31 6.26 4.95 2.80
N GLY A 32 6.12 4.43 4.01
CA GLY A 32 4.85 4.30 4.72
C GLY A 32 4.35 5.61 5.33
N ILE A 33 3.03 5.77 5.28
CA ILE A 33 2.24 6.71 6.06
C ILE A 33 1.45 5.87 7.07
N PRO A 34 1.61 6.08 8.39
CA PRO A 34 0.83 5.38 9.41
C PRO A 34 -0.68 5.58 9.26
N ASN A 35 -1.48 4.57 9.68
CA ASN A 35 -2.95 4.60 9.54
C ASN A 35 -3.58 5.78 10.30
N GLU A 36 -2.97 6.21 11.40
CA GLU A 36 -3.41 7.33 12.24
C GLU A 36 -3.35 8.67 11.51
N LEU A 37 -2.48 8.78 10.50
CA LEU A 37 -2.33 9.99 9.71
C LEU A 37 -3.24 10.04 8.49
N LEU A 38 -4.01 8.98 8.20
CA LEU A 38 -4.91 8.93 7.03
C LEU A 38 -5.98 10.03 7.08
N ALA A 39 -6.62 10.23 8.24
CA ALA A 39 -7.63 11.26 8.43
C ALA A 39 -7.09 12.69 8.22
N PRO A 40 -5.99 13.13 8.89
CA PRO A 40 -5.45 14.47 8.66
C PRO A 40 -4.84 14.65 7.26
N ILE A 41 -4.26 13.60 6.66
CA ILE A 41 -3.72 13.67 5.29
C ILE A 41 -4.83 13.70 4.23
N ALA A 42 -6.00 13.14 4.53
CA ALA A 42 -7.18 13.38 3.71
C ALA A 42 -7.57 14.87 3.63
N SER A 43 -6.96 15.75 4.45
CA SER A 43 -7.24 17.19 4.48
C SER A 43 -6.05 18.11 4.14
N SER A 44 -4.80 17.65 4.03
CA SER A 44 -3.66 18.51 3.67
C SER A 44 -2.43 17.77 3.10
N VAL A 45 -1.63 18.46 2.30
CA VAL A 45 -0.63 17.87 1.40
C VAL A 45 0.74 18.52 1.54
N SER A 46 1.75 17.73 1.94
CA SER A 46 3.16 17.95 1.56
C SER A 46 3.98 16.67 1.75
N VAL A 47 4.44 16.05 0.67
CA VAL A 47 5.42 14.96 0.71
C VAL A 47 6.52 15.31 -0.29
N ALA A 48 7.77 15.39 0.17
CA ALA A 48 8.94 15.64 -0.65
C ALA A 48 9.76 14.35 -0.81
N PRO A 49 9.44 13.48 -1.77
CA PRO A 49 10.25 12.31 -2.05
C PRO A 49 11.62 12.74 -2.59
N HIS A 50 12.68 12.30 -1.92
CA HIS A 50 14.06 12.55 -2.31
C HIS A 50 14.56 11.36 -3.14
N GLY A 51 14.75 11.52 -4.45
CA GLY A 51 15.46 10.54 -5.27
C GLY A 51 14.97 10.42 -6.71
N SER A 52 15.89 10.09 -7.62
CA SER A 52 15.68 9.95 -9.07
C SER A 52 15.16 8.57 -9.51
N ASN A 53 14.65 7.76 -8.58
CA ASN A 53 14.20 6.39 -8.80
C ASN A 53 12.70 6.22 -8.56
N LYS A 54 12.09 5.22 -9.20
CA LYS A 54 10.70 4.81 -8.94
C LYS A 54 10.49 4.66 -7.43
N THR A 55 9.64 5.51 -6.88
CA THR A 55 9.35 5.60 -5.45
C THR A 55 7.86 5.39 -5.24
N TYR A 56 7.49 4.74 -4.14
CA TYR A 56 6.10 4.52 -3.78
C TYR A 56 5.79 5.17 -2.43
N VAL A 57 4.60 5.74 -2.31
CA VAL A 57 4.05 6.16 -1.02
C VAL A 57 2.99 5.15 -0.63
N ALA A 58 3.23 4.43 0.46
CA ALA A 58 2.30 3.47 1.05
C ALA A 58 1.37 4.22 2.00
N VAL A 59 0.12 4.43 1.56
CA VAL A 59 -0.93 5.12 2.30
C VAL A 59 -1.58 4.13 3.25
N GLY A 60 -1.13 4.13 4.50
CA GLY A 60 -1.51 3.15 5.51
C GLY A 60 -0.73 1.84 5.41
N ASN A 61 -1.02 0.93 6.33
CA ASN A 61 -0.61 -0.47 6.28
C ASN A 61 -1.77 -1.34 6.76
N GLU A 62 -2.28 -2.14 5.84
CA GLU A 62 -3.39 -3.08 6.02
C GLU A 62 -4.65 -2.43 6.65
N PRO A 63 -5.12 -1.28 6.15
CA PRO A 63 -6.19 -0.51 6.79
C PRO A 63 -7.56 -1.22 6.79
N PHE A 64 -7.74 -2.24 5.94
CA PHE A 64 -9.00 -2.98 5.79
C PHE A 64 -8.98 -4.35 6.46
N LEU A 65 -8.01 -4.58 7.37
CA LEU A 65 -8.04 -5.74 8.25
C LEU A 65 -9.36 -5.79 9.00
N THR A 66 -10.02 -6.94 9.01
CA THR A 66 -11.22 -7.19 9.82
C THR A 66 -11.02 -6.81 11.29
N ALA A 67 -9.83 -7.00 11.85
CA ALA A 67 -9.48 -6.63 13.22
C ALA A 67 -9.59 -5.11 13.52
N TYR A 68 -9.52 -4.24 12.50
CA TYR A 68 -9.74 -2.81 12.66
C TYR A 68 -11.22 -2.40 12.55
N GLY A 69 -12.11 -3.33 12.18
CA GLY A 69 -13.49 -3.03 11.83
C GLY A 69 -13.57 -1.92 10.77
N ASP A 70 -14.50 -0.98 10.96
CA ASP A 70 -14.77 0.06 9.97
C ASP A 70 -13.85 1.29 10.08
N LYS A 71 -12.89 1.29 11.01
CA LYS A 71 -12.14 2.47 11.45
C LYS A 71 -11.48 3.25 10.31
N PHE A 72 -11.00 2.57 9.27
CA PHE A 72 -10.26 3.18 8.16
C PHE A 72 -10.94 3.05 6.79
N LEU A 73 -12.15 2.46 6.72
CA LEU A 73 -12.85 2.24 5.44
C LEU A 73 -13.17 3.57 4.73
N ASN A 74 -13.59 4.57 5.49
CA ASN A 74 -14.01 5.88 4.95
C ASN A 74 -12.86 6.89 4.77
N THR A 75 -11.65 6.59 5.27
CA THR A 75 -10.53 7.55 5.26
C THR A 75 -9.41 7.13 4.30
N THR A 76 -9.21 5.83 4.09
CA THR A 76 -8.09 5.32 3.29
C THR A 76 -8.17 5.75 1.82
N PHE A 77 -9.32 5.59 1.18
CA PHE A 77 -9.45 5.91 -0.24
C PHE A 77 -9.33 7.42 -0.53
N PRO A 78 -9.99 8.32 0.23
CA PRO A 78 -9.72 9.76 0.13
C PRO A 78 -8.25 10.14 0.38
N ALA A 79 -7.59 9.53 1.38
CA ALA A 79 -6.17 9.77 1.64
C ALA A 79 -5.29 9.36 0.46
N LEU A 80 -5.57 8.21 -0.17
CA LEU A 80 -4.87 7.75 -1.38
C LEU A 80 -5.01 8.75 -2.53
N GLN A 81 -6.23 9.23 -2.77
CA GLN A 81 -6.52 10.22 -3.81
C GLN A 81 -5.76 11.53 -3.57
N ASN A 82 -5.79 12.02 -2.33
CA ASN A 82 -5.13 13.27 -1.96
C ASN A 82 -3.61 13.20 -2.06
N ILE A 83 -3.00 12.09 -1.63
CA ILE A 83 -1.55 11.87 -1.81
C ILE A 83 -1.17 11.76 -3.28
N GLN A 84 -1.96 11.08 -4.11
CA GLN A 84 -1.63 11.02 -5.54
C GLN A 84 -1.79 12.39 -6.22
N ALA A 85 -2.83 13.15 -5.88
CA ALA A 85 -3.02 14.53 -6.36
C ALA A 85 -1.89 15.46 -5.92
N ALA A 86 -1.41 15.30 -4.68
CA ALA A 86 -0.24 16.00 -4.15
C ALA A 86 1.01 15.79 -5.01
N LEU A 87 1.31 14.53 -5.29
CA LEU A 87 2.48 14.14 -6.08
C LEU A 87 2.37 14.71 -7.49
N ILE A 88 1.17 14.70 -8.10
CA ILE A 88 0.93 15.32 -9.41
C ILE A 88 1.17 16.83 -9.35
N LYS A 89 0.60 17.54 -8.36
CA LYS A 89 0.76 18.99 -8.20
C LYS A 89 2.22 19.39 -7.98
N ALA A 90 3.00 18.55 -7.31
CA ALA A 90 4.43 18.74 -7.10
C ALA A 90 5.29 18.36 -8.32
N GLY A 91 4.69 17.93 -9.45
CA GLY A 91 5.42 17.51 -10.65
C GLY A 91 6.05 16.11 -10.55
N LEU A 92 5.75 15.38 -9.49
CA LEU A 92 6.35 14.07 -9.14
C LEU A 92 5.49 12.88 -9.56
N GLY A 93 4.23 13.10 -9.97
CA GLY A 93 3.25 12.04 -10.22
C GLY A 93 3.65 11.01 -11.29
N ARG A 94 4.69 11.27 -12.10
CA ARG A 94 5.27 10.27 -13.02
C ARG A 94 6.29 9.35 -12.35
N GLN A 95 7.07 9.88 -11.42
CA GLN A 95 8.17 9.17 -10.74
C GLN A 95 7.73 8.51 -9.45
N VAL A 96 6.71 9.09 -8.80
CA VAL A 96 6.22 8.67 -7.49
C VAL A 96 4.74 8.35 -7.56
N LYS A 97 4.38 7.16 -7.08
CA LYS A 97 3.02 6.63 -7.11
C LYS A 97 2.54 6.29 -5.70
N ALA A 98 1.30 6.63 -5.40
CA ALA A 98 0.64 6.22 -4.16
C ALA A 98 0.03 4.83 -4.31
N THR A 99 0.11 4.01 -3.26
CA THR A 99 -0.52 2.69 -3.18
C THR A 99 -1.01 2.46 -1.75
N VAL A 100 -1.81 1.42 -1.54
CA VAL A 100 -2.24 0.96 -0.21
C VAL A 100 -1.72 -0.46 -0.04
N PRO A 101 -0.78 -0.72 0.88
CA PRO A 101 -0.44 -2.08 1.30
C PRO A 101 -1.64 -2.69 2.02
N LEU A 102 -2.25 -3.71 1.43
CA LEU A 102 -3.40 -4.42 1.97
C LEU A 102 -2.96 -5.79 2.51
N ASN A 103 -3.70 -6.35 3.46
CA ASN A 103 -3.54 -7.74 3.85
C ASN A 103 -4.27 -8.65 2.85
N ALA A 104 -3.86 -9.91 2.73
CA ALA A 104 -4.60 -10.92 1.98
C ALA A 104 -6.06 -11.12 2.50
N ASP A 105 -6.39 -10.71 3.72
CA ASP A 105 -7.75 -10.67 4.31
C ASP A 105 -8.78 -9.84 3.50
N VAL A 106 -8.33 -8.99 2.55
CA VAL A 106 -9.26 -8.30 1.63
C VAL A 106 -9.83 -9.23 0.54
N TYR A 107 -9.25 -10.42 0.40
CA TYR A 107 -9.62 -11.45 -0.55
C TYR A 107 -10.40 -12.57 0.15
N GLN A 108 -11.37 -13.12 -0.55
CA GLN A 108 -12.10 -14.33 -0.17
C GLN A 108 -12.16 -15.25 -1.39
N SER A 109 -12.21 -16.56 -1.15
CA SER A 109 -12.60 -17.52 -2.18
C SER A 109 -13.86 -18.23 -1.69
N ALA A 110 -14.82 -18.45 -2.59
CA ALA A 110 -15.98 -19.28 -2.30
C ALA A 110 -15.56 -20.71 -1.87
N ASP A 111 -16.51 -21.51 -1.40
CA ASP A 111 -16.38 -22.83 -0.72
C ASP A 111 -15.35 -23.84 -1.28
N SER A 112 -14.83 -23.65 -2.50
CA SER A 112 -13.80 -24.50 -3.10
C SER A 112 -12.36 -24.19 -2.67
N GLY A 113 -12.08 -23.01 -2.09
CA GLY A 113 -10.73 -22.59 -1.72
C GLY A 113 -9.77 -22.37 -2.90
N LEU A 114 -10.28 -22.39 -4.14
CA LEU A 114 -9.45 -22.27 -5.33
C LEU A 114 -9.10 -20.81 -5.62
N PRO A 115 -7.85 -20.49 -6.03
CA PRO A 115 -7.47 -19.13 -6.40
C PRO A 115 -8.32 -18.53 -7.53
N SER A 116 -8.79 -19.36 -8.47
CA SER A 116 -9.57 -18.93 -9.64
C SER A 116 -10.98 -18.45 -9.32
N THR A 117 -11.53 -18.83 -8.16
CA THR A 117 -12.85 -18.36 -7.67
C THR A 117 -12.70 -17.22 -6.65
N GLY A 118 -11.53 -16.62 -6.61
CA GLY A 118 -11.20 -15.55 -5.70
C GLY A 118 -11.85 -14.22 -6.06
N ASP A 119 -12.33 -13.51 -5.05
CA ASP A 119 -12.93 -12.19 -5.17
C ASP A 119 -12.58 -11.31 -3.95
N PHE A 120 -12.85 -10.01 -4.02
CA PHE A 120 -12.78 -9.16 -2.84
C PHE A 120 -13.88 -9.53 -1.84
N ARG A 121 -13.58 -9.32 -0.55
CA ARG A 121 -14.54 -9.52 0.53
C ARG A 121 -15.78 -8.64 0.31
N GLY A 122 -16.97 -9.21 0.52
CA GLY A 122 -18.23 -8.60 0.09
C GLY A 122 -18.54 -7.24 0.74
N ASP A 123 -18.16 -7.06 2.00
CA ASP A 123 -18.31 -5.80 2.77
C ASP A 123 -17.47 -4.64 2.22
N ILE A 124 -16.39 -4.92 1.49
CA ILE A 124 -15.47 -3.91 0.93
C ILE A 124 -15.31 -4.01 -0.59
N HIS A 125 -16.12 -4.83 -1.27
CA HIS A 125 -15.96 -5.12 -2.70
C HIS A 125 -15.95 -3.86 -3.57
N ASP A 126 -16.93 -2.96 -3.38
CA ASP A 126 -17.05 -1.74 -4.19
C ASP A 126 -15.95 -0.73 -3.87
N LEU A 127 -15.52 -0.66 -2.60
CA LEU A 127 -14.40 0.16 -2.17
C LEU A 127 -13.09 -0.33 -2.81
N MET A 128 -12.87 -1.65 -2.79
CA MET A 128 -11.70 -2.29 -3.41
C MET A 128 -11.69 -2.13 -4.92
N THR A 129 -12.84 -2.29 -5.58
CA THR A 129 -12.99 -2.06 -7.02
C THR A 129 -12.65 -0.63 -7.40
N SER A 130 -13.18 0.34 -6.64
CA SER A 130 -12.89 1.77 -6.82
C SER A 130 -11.41 2.09 -6.60
N LEU A 131 -10.80 1.50 -5.57
CA LEU A 131 -9.39 1.65 -5.24
C LEU A 131 -8.49 1.07 -6.34
N VAL A 132 -8.75 -0.16 -6.81
CA VAL A 132 -7.98 -0.81 -7.88
C VAL A 132 -8.10 -0.02 -9.18
N LYS A 133 -9.31 0.44 -9.51
CA LYS A 133 -9.51 1.32 -10.67
C LYS A 133 -8.67 2.58 -10.56
N PHE A 134 -8.68 3.25 -9.41
CA PHE A 134 -7.88 4.45 -9.18
C PHE A 134 -6.37 4.19 -9.32
N LEU A 135 -5.87 3.07 -8.77
CA LEU A 135 -4.48 2.67 -8.93
C LEU A 135 -4.12 2.45 -10.41
N SER A 136 -4.99 1.73 -11.14
CA SER A 136 -4.83 1.49 -12.58
C SER A 136 -4.79 2.80 -13.38
N ASP A 137 -5.75 3.70 -13.15
CA ASP A 137 -5.85 5.00 -13.84
C ASP A 137 -4.61 5.88 -13.58
N ASN A 138 -3.91 5.68 -12.46
CA ASN A 138 -2.68 6.39 -12.11
C ASN A 138 -1.39 5.61 -12.42
N GLY A 139 -1.47 4.40 -12.97
CA GLY A 139 -0.31 3.53 -13.22
C GLY A 139 0.44 3.14 -11.93
N ALA A 140 -0.29 3.00 -10.84
CA ALA A 140 0.21 2.56 -9.54
C ALA A 140 -0.07 1.05 -9.32
N PRO A 141 0.78 0.33 -8.57
CA PRO A 141 0.56 -1.09 -8.28
C PRO A 141 -0.49 -1.28 -7.18
N LEU A 142 -1.20 -2.41 -7.23
CA LEU A 142 -1.85 -3.01 -6.07
C LEU A 142 -0.78 -3.69 -5.20
N THR A 143 -0.74 -3.38 -3.91
CA THR A 143 0.26 -3.92 -2.98
C THR A 143 -0.44 -4.81 -1.95
N ILE A 144 -0.07 -6.09 -1.90
CA ILE A 144 -0.62 -7.06 -0.94
C ILE A 144 0.52 -7.62 -0.08
N ASN A 145 0.35 -7.56 1.24
CA ASN A 145 1.16 -8.30 2.20
C ASN A 145 0.58 -9.72 2.31
N ILE A 146 1.38 -10.73 1.98
CA ILE A 146 0.99 -12.14 1.97
C ILE A 146 1.79 -12.87 3.05
N TYR A 147 1.09 -13.59 3.92
CA TYR A 147 1.70 -14.33 5.03
C TYR A 147 1.29 -15.81 4.99
N PRO A 148 1.90 -16.65 4.13
CA PRO A 148 1.51 -18.06 4.00
C PRO A 148 1.59 -18.85 5.31
N PHE A 149 2.51 -18.46 6.21
CA PHE A 149 2.63 -19.05 7.54
C PHE A 149 1.37 -18.87 8.39
N LEU A 150 0.64 -17.77 8.27
CA LEU A 150 -0.61 -17.59 9.01
C LEU A 150 -1.69 -18.57 8.51
N SER A 151 -1.75 -18.79 7.19
CA SER A 151 -2.66 -19.77 6.59
C SER A 151 -2.34 -21.20 7.04
N LEU A 152 -1.05 -21.57 7.10
CA LEU A 152 -0.60 -22.86 7.60
C LEU A 152 -1.06 -23.14 9.05
N TYR A 153 -1.06 -22.13 9.91
CA TYR A 153 -1.51 -22.29 11.29
C TYR A 153 -3.02 -22.26 11.46
N ALA A 154 -3.73 -21.54 10.58
CA ALA A 154 -5.18 -21.41 10.62
C ALA A 154 -5.91 -22.63 10.05
N ASP A 155 -5.29 -23.35 9.10
CA ASP A 155 -5.88 -24.52 8.45
C ASP A 155 -5.13 -25.81 8.85
N PRO A 156 -5.76 -26.72 9.63
CA PRO A 156 -5.16 -28.00 9.99
C PRO A 156 -4.95 -28.93 8.78
N ASN A 157 -5.53 -28.64 7.62
CA ASN A 157 -5.42 -29.40 6.38
C ASN A 157 -4.66 -28.65 5.27
N PHE A 158 -3.78 -27.69 5.62
CA PHE A 158 -3.02 -26.90 4.64
C PHE A 158 -2.05 -27.72 3.75
N LEU A 159 -1.87 -29.02 4.02
CA LEU A 159 -0.99 -29.94 3.29
C LEU A 159 -1.77 -31.07 2.61
#